data_AF-A0A6J4U3I9-F1
#
_entry.id   AF-A0A6J4U3I9-F1
#
_cell.length_a   1.000
_cell.length_b   1.000
_cell.length_c   1.000
_cell.angle_alpha   90.00
_cell.angle_beta   90.00
_cell.angle_gamma   90.00
#
_symmetry.space_group_name_H-M   'P 1'
#
loop_
_entity.id
_entity.type
_entity.pdbx_description
1 polymer ?
#
loop_
_entity_poly.entity_id
_entity_poly.type
_entity_poly.pdbx_seq_one_letter_code
_entity_poly.pdbx_strand_id
1 'polypeptide(L)'
;MTDPGPMSDDEFRTVALCLDEMVRNFETLPFPEIREQVFELLQTVDALHRAGLSRLVDMVNRHDGGAVLRQAAGDAIAGTLLALYDLVPEPPVPAAAPGSVSFIPLDQIGRAPARALRRPRFVDLARLEDVPPGTMTGVEAEGVRVLVANVAGEIFAVRDSCPAGVVPLSLGAFTPPVVVCPWHNEAFDVRTGKRADGEDGPSLDVVPVSVQDGAIRLAMTAIAKGNGSGRPVPRP
;
A
#
# COMPACT_ATOMS: atom_id res chain seq x y z
N MET A 1 -23.36 -17.18 -30.65
CA MET A 1 -22.53 -16.57 -29.61
C MET A 1 -21.61 -17.69 -29.14
N THR A 2 -20.46 -17.80 -29.78
CA THR A 2 -19.51 -18.89 -29.58
C THR A 2 -18.87 -18.70 -28.22
N ASP A 3 -19.02 -19.67 -27.33
CA ASP A 3 -18.36 -19.70 -26.03
C ASP A 3 -16.84 -19.71 -26.29
N PRO A 4 -16.11 -18.61 -26.02
CA PRO A 4 -14.67 -18.63 -26.14
C PRO A 4 -14.19 -19.54 -25.01
N GLY A 5 -13.63 -20.70 -25.35
CA GLY A 5 -13.08 -21.62 -24.36
C GLY A 5 -12.11 -20.91 -23.39
N PRO A 6 -11.66 -21.60 -22.32
CA PRO A 6 -10.83 -20.98 -21.29
C PRO A 6 -9.63 -20.27 -21.93
N MET A 7 -9.48 -18.99 -21.62
CA MET A 7 -8.41 -18.13 -22.12
C MET A 7 -7.05 -18.75 -21.78
N SER A 8 -6.15 -18.84 -22.76
CA SER A 8 -4.79 -19.32 -22.53
C SER A 8 -3.92 -18.28 -21.82
N ASP A 9 -2.86 -18.72 -21.15
CA ASP A 9 -1.91 -17.83 -20.46
C ASP A 9 -1.28 -16.78 -21.40
N ASP A 10 -0.97 -17.16 -22.64
CA ASP A 10 -0.39 -16.25 -23.65
C ASP A 10 -1.43 -15.22 -24.15
N GLU A 11 -2.68 -15.62 -24.32
CA GLU A 11 -3.79 -14.70 -24.64
C GLU A 11 -4.03 -13.74 -23.48
N PHE A 12 -4.06 -14.24 -22.24
CA PHE A 12 -4.22 -13.42 -21.05
C PHE A 12 -3.09 -12.38 -20.92
N ARG A 13 -1.83 -12.79 -21.10
CA ARG A 13 -0.69 -11.86 -21.09
C ARG A 13 -0.83 -10.78 -22.17
N THR A 14 -1.31 -11.16 -23.35
CA THR A 14 -1.53 -10.20 -24.45
C THR A 14 -2.62 -9.19 -24.10
N VAL A 15 -3.74 -9.64 -23.52
CA VAL A 15 -4.80 -8.75 -23.06
C VAL A 15 -4.32 -7.84 -21.93
N ALA A 16 -3.56 -8.36 -20.97
CA ALA A 16 -3.01 -7.58 -19.87
C ALA A 16 -2.07 -6.46 -20.36
N LEU A 17 -1.19 -6.76 -21.32
CA LEU A 17 -0.30 -5.75 -21.92
C LEU A 17 -1.09 -4.68 -22.69
N CYS A 18 -2.13 -5.10 -23.42
CA CYS A 18 -3.03 -4.18 -24.10
C CYS A 18 -3.77 -3.27 -23.12
N LEU A 19 -4.27 -3.82 -22.00
CA LEU A 19 -4.91 -3.06 -20.94
C LEU A 19 -3.96 -2.00 -20.35
N ASP A 20 -2.72 -2.39 -20.03
CA ASP A 20 -1.67 -1.49 -19.54
C ASP A 20 -1.40 -0.32 -20.50
N GLU A 21 -1.33 -0.61 -21.81
CA GLU A 21 -1.14 0.42 -22.84
C GLU A 21 -2.36 1.33 -22.96
N MET A 22 -3.57 0.78 -22.90
CA MET A 22 -4.82 1.54 -22.90
C MET A 22 -4.91 2.48 -21.71
N VAL A 23 -4.55 2.01 -20.51
CA VAL A 23 -4.51 2.83 -19.28
C VAL A 23 -3.51 3.98 -19.44
N ARG A 24 -2.27 3.70 -19.86
CA ARG A 24 -1.26 4.75 -20.11
C ARG A 24 -1.72 5.79 -21.12
N ASN A 25 -2.34 5.35 -22.21
CA ASN A 25 -2.87 6.26 -23.22
C ASN A 25 -4.00 7.12 -22.65
N PHE A 26 -4.90 6.52 -21.87
CA PHE A 26 -6.03 7.21 -21.25
C PHE A 26 -5.58 8.31 -20.27
N GLU A 27 -4.50 8.08 -19.52
CA GLU A 27 -3.92 9.07 -18.60
C GLU A 27 -3.47 10.36 -19.32
N THR A 28 -3.04 10.27 -20.57
CA THR A 28 -2.53 11.40 -21.38
C THR A 28 -3.61 12.23 -22.07
N LEU A 29 -4.87 11.79 -22.05
CA LEU A 29 -5.95 12.49 -22.75
C LEU A 29 -6.32 13.82 -22.06
N PRO A 30 -6.53 14.91 -22.82
CA PRO A 30 -6.79 16.24 -22.28
C PRO A 30 -8.27 16.46 -21.87
N PHE A 31 -8.94 15.42 -21.37
CA PHE A 31 -10.37 15.44 -21.00
C PHE A 31 -10.55 14.99 -19.54
N PRO A 32 -10.29 15.88 -18.55
CA PRO A 32 -10.32 15.51 -17.14
C PRO A 32 -11.69 15.00 -16.67
N GLU A 33 -12.79 15.58 -17.16
CA GLU A 33 -14.16 15.23 -16.76
C GLU A 33 -14.53 13.81 -17.21
N ILE A 34 -14.08 13.40 -18.41
CA ILE A 34 -14.32 12.06 -18.94
C ILE A 34 -13.50 11.03 -18.14
N ARG A 35 -12.27 11.38 -17.75
CA ARG A 35 -11.45 10.50 -16.91
C ARG A 35 -12.09 10.26 -15.54
N GLU A 36 -12.64 11.30 -14.92
CA GLU A 36 -13.38 11.18 -13.65
C GLU A 36 -14.59 10.26 -13.78
N GLN A 37 -15.41 10.43 -14.82
CA GLN A 37 -16.60 9.58 -15.04
C GLN A 37 -16.25 8.11 -15.33
N VAL A 38 -15.22 7.86 -16.14
CA VAL A 38 -14.75 6.49 -16.42
C VAL A 38 -14.18 5.86 -15.14
N PHE A 39 -13.48 6.63 -14.32
CA PHE A 39 -12.94 6.15 -13.06
C PHE A 39 -14.05 5.77 -12.07
N GLU A 40 -15.07 6.61 -11.91
CA GLU A 40 -16.25 6.31 -11.08
C GLU A 40 -16.99 5.04 -11.56
N LEU A 41 -17.10 4.84 -12.88
CA LEU A 41 -17.64 3.63 -13.47
C LEU A 41 -16.78 2.40 -13.10
N LEU A 42 -15.46 2.47 -13.33
CA LEU A 42 -14.54 1.36 -13.04
C LEU A 42 -14.54 1.00 -11.56
N GLN A 43 -14.62 1.98 -10.65
CA GLN A 43 -14.77 1.72 -9.22
C GLN A 43 -16.07 1.00 -8.87
N THR A 44 -17.18 1.42 -9.49
CA THR A 44 -18.48 0.80 -9.23
C THR A 44 -18.45 -0.68 -9.65
N VAL A 45 -17.79 -0.96 -10.78
CA VAL A 45 -17.54 -2.32 -11.25
C VAL A 45 -16.61 -3.08 -10.29
N ASP A 46 -15.51 -2.47 -9.82
CA ASP A 46 -14.58 -3.06 -8.85
C ASP A 46 -15.30 -3.45 -7.55
N ALA A 47 -16.08 -2.53 -6.97
CA ALA A 47 -16.83 -2.76 -5.72
C ALA A 47 -17.81 -3.93 -5.86
N LEU A 48 -18.51 -4.03 -7.00
CA LEU A 48 -19.42 -5.12 -7.29
C LEU A 48 -18.68 -6.46 -7.40
N HIS A 49 -17.56 -6.50 -8.15
CA HIS A 49 -16.76 -7.71 -8.33
C HIS A 49 -16.10 -8.13 -7.03
N ARG A 50 -15.49 -7.21 -6.28
CA ARG A 50 -14.86 -7.47 -4.98
C ARG A 50 -15.85 -8.09 -4.01
N ALA A 51 -17.06 -7.52 -3.89
CA ALA A 51 -18.10 -8.08 -3.03
C ALA A 51 -18.52 -9.49 -3.47
N GLY A 52 -18.68 -9.73 -4.77
CA GLY A 52 -19.02 -11.06 -5.31
C GLY A 52 -17.94 -12.10 -5.07
N LEU A 53 -16.70 -11.78 -5.44
CA LEU A 53 -15.53 -12.66 -5.31
C LEU A 53 -15.22 -12.97 -3.84
N SER A 54 -15.29 -11.97 -2.95
CA SER A 54 -15.09 -12.20 -1.50
C SER A 54 -16.09 -13.23 -0.97
N ARG A 55 -17.38 -13.10 -1.33
CA ARG A 55 -18.42 -14.05 -0.91
C ARG A 55 -18.19 -15.44 -1.49
N LEU A 56 -17.71 -15.55 -2.73
CA LEU A 56 -17.36 -16.83 -3.35
C LEU A 56 -16.19 -17.49 -2.61
N VAL A 57 -15.14 -16.74 -2.31
CA VAL A 57 -13.96 -17.20 -1.55
C VAL A 57 -14.39 -17.68 -0.16
N ASP A 58 -15.26 -16.92 0.53
CA ASP A 58 -15.83 -17.32 1.83
C ASP A 58 -16.64 -18.63 1.73
N MET A 59 -17.44 -18.79 0.68
CA MET A 59 -18.18 -20.03 0.43
C MET A 59 -17.24 -21.21 0.25
N VAL A 60 -16.17 -21.04 -0.53
CA VAL A 60 -15.17 -22.09 -0.76
C VAL A 60 -14.45 -22.44 0.55
N ASN A 61 -14.06 -21.45 1.34
CA ASN A 61 -13.42 -21.65 2.64
C ASN A 61 -14.31 -22.40 3.64
N ARG A 62 -15.64 -22.12 3.66
CA ARG A 62 -16.60 -22.82 4.54
C ARG A 62 -16.74 -24.32 4.25
N HIS A 63 -16.34 -24.77 3.07
CA HIS A 63 -16.38 -26.18 2.66
C HIS A 63 -14.98 -26.82 2.62
N ASP A 64 -14.05 -26.33 3.45
CA ASP A 64 -12.66 -26.80 3.53
C ASP A 64 -11.88 -26.66 2.19
N GLY A 65 -12.35 -25.77 1.32
CA GLY A 65 -11.82 -25.53 -0.02
C GLY A 65 -10.54 -24.69 -0.06
N GLY A 66 -9.86 -24.49 1.07
CA GLY A 66 -8.62 -23.71 1.13
C GLY A 66 -7.51 -24.29 0.24
N ALA A 67 -7.51 -25.60 -0.02
CA ALA A 67 -6.60 -26.22 -0.99
C ALA A 67 -6.89 -25.76 -2.43
N VAL A 68 -8.16 -25.64 -2.80
CA VAL A 68 -8.61 -25.16 -4.12
C VAL A 68 -8.26 -23.69 -4.30
N LEU A 69 -8.42 -22.87 -3.27
CA LEU A 69 -8.03 -21.45 -3.32
C LEU A 69 -6.51 -21.27 -3.45
N ARG A 70 -5.70 -22.09 -2.76
CA ARG A 70 -4.24 -22.08 -2.93
C ARG A 70 -3.82 -22.52 -4.34
N GLN A 71 -4.52 -23.50 -4.92
CA GLN A 71 -4.28 -23.92 -6.30
C GLN A 71 -4.67 -22.80 -7.28
N ALA A 72 -5.82 -22.15 -7.08
CA ALA A 72 -6.25 -21.02 -7.88
C ALA A 72 -5.31 -19.81 -7.75
N ALA A 73 -4.75 -19.57 -6.56
CA ALA A 73 -3.75 -18.53 -6.34
C ALA A 73 -2.42 -18.80 -7.08
N GLY A 74 -2.12 -20.07 -7.39
CA GLY A 74 -0.96 -20.46 -8.18
C GLY A 74 -1.20 -20.47 -9.70
N ASP A 75 -2.45 -20.30 -10.14
CA ASP A 75 -2.81 -20.16 -11.56
C ASP A 75 -2.55 -18.73 -12.04
N ALA A 76 -2.05 -18.56 -13.25
CA ALA A 76 -1.65 -17.24 -13.76
C ALA A 76 -2.84 -16.27 -13.88
N ILE A 77 -4.00 -16.78 -14.28
CA ILE A 77 -5.20 -15.98 -14.55
C ILE A 77 -6.00 -15.80 -13.27
N ALA A 78 -6.36 -16.91 -12.62
CA ALA A 78 -7.13 -16.89 -11.39
C ALA A 78 -6.34 -16.23 -10.24
N GLY A 79 -5.03 -16.44 -10.17
CA GLY A 79 -4.16 -15.82 -9.18
C GLY A 79 -4.04 -14.31 -9.38
N THR A 80 -4.00 -13.82 -10.62
CA THR A 80 -4.04 -12.38 -10.91
C THR A 80 -5.34 -11.77 -10.41
N LEU A 81 -6.48 -12.43 -10.66
CA LEU A 81 -7.77 -11.97 -10.16
C LEU A 81 -7.81 -11.94 -8.62
N LEU A 82 -7.35 -13.01 -7.96
CA LEU A 82 -7.30 -13.04 -6.50
C LEU A 82 -6.37 -11.97 -5.93
N ALA A 83 -5.23 -11.69 -6.57
CA ALA A 83 -4.31 -10.65 -6.16
C ALA A 83 -4.90 -9.24 -6.30
N LEU A 84 -5.58 -8.95 -7.42
CA LEU A 84 -6.20 -7.63 -7.67
C LEU A 84 -7.22 -7.25 -6.60
N TYR A 85 -7.90 -8.23 -6.01
CA TYR A 85 -8.93 -8.02 -4.99
C TYR A 85 -8.46 -8.33 -3.56
N ASP A 86 -7.16 -8.54 -3.34
CA ASP A 86 -6.57 -8.90 -2.04
C ASP A 86 -7.17 -10.19 -1.43
N LEU A 87 -7.56 -11.13 -2.28
CA LEU A 87 -8.19 -12.41 -1.91
C LEU A 87 -7.22 -13.59 -1.92
N VAL A 88 -5.92 -13.33 -2.00
CA VAL A 88 -4.91 -14.39 -1.94
C VAL A 88 -4.94 -15.01 -0.55
N PRO A 89 -5.09 -16.34 -0.42
CA PRO A 89 -5.06 -16.97 0.89
C PRO A 89 -3.71 -16.69 1.54
N GLU A 90 -3.71 -15.97 2.68
CA GLU A 90 -2.50 -15.75 3.45
C GLU A 90 -1.87 -17.11 3.77
N PRO A 91 -0.53 -17.26 3.66
CA PRO A 91 0.12 -18.46 4.16
C PRO A 91 -0.32 -18.63 5.62
N PRO A 92 -0.68 -19.85 6.06
CA PRO A 92 -1.10 -20.05 7.43
C PRO A 92 -0.02 -19.46 8.33
N VAL A 93 -0.36 -18.39 9.05
CA VAL A 93 0.48 -17.90 10.15
C VAL A 93 0.69 -19.14 11.00
N PRO A 94 1.94 -19.66 11.15
CA PRO A 94 2.14 -20.87 11.91
C PRO A 94 1.50 -20.62 13.26
N ALA A 95 0.46 -21.39 13.57
CA ALA A 95 -0.20 -21.31 14.86
C ALA A 95 0.93 -21.45 15.87
N ALA A 96 1.18 -20.39 16.64
CA ALA A 96 2.09 -20.48 17.76
C ALA A 96 1.61 -21.69 18.54
N ALA A 97 2.47 -22.70 18.68
CA ALA A 97 2.11 -23.92 19.37
C ALA A 97 1.51 -23.51 20.73
N PRO A 98 0.42 -24.13 21.21
CA PRO A 98 -0.14 -23.79 22.50
C PRO A 98 0.97 -23.92 23.56
N GLY A 99 1.40 -22.78 24.11
CA GLY A 99 2.52 -22.67 25.05
C GLY A 99 3.84 -22.14 24.48
N SER A 100 3.99 -21.94 23.16
CA SER A 100 5.16 -21.27 22.59
C SER A 100 4.97 -19.76 22.59
N VAL A 101 4.94 -19.17 23.78
CA VAL A 101 5.52 -17.83 23.90
C VAL A 101 7.01 -18.06 23.69
N SER A 102 7.61 -17.56 22.61
CA SER A 102 9.07 -17.52 22.55
C SER A 102 9.53 -16.48 23.57
N PHE A 103 9.60 -16.90 24.84
CA PHE A 103 10.36 -16.17 25.82
C PHE A 103 11.80 -16.31 25.37
N ILE A 104 12.31 -15.26 24.73
CA ILE A 104 13.75 -15.06 24.60
C ILE A 104 14.16 -14.54 25.97
N PRO A 105 14.90 -15.31 26.79
CA PRO A 105 15.39 -14.85 28.07
C PRO A 105 16.18 -13.55 27.89
N LEU A 106 16.04 -12.59 28.82
CA LEU A 106 16.66 -11.26 28.71
C LEU A 106 18.20 -11.33 28.56
N ASP A 107 18.83 -12.37 29.10
CA ASP A 107 20.26 -12.67 28.96
C ASP A 107 20.65 -13.20 27.57
N GLN A 108 19.70 -13.73 26.80
CA GLN A 108 19.88 -14.14 25.40
C GLN A 108 19.62 -13.01 24.40
N ILE A 109 18.95 -11.93 24.82
CA ILE A 109 18.89 -10.68 24.06
C ILE A 109 20.23 -9.96 24.21
N GLY A 110 21.21 -10.39 23.42
CA GLY A 110 22.49 -9.69 23.33
C GLY A 110 22.25 -8.24 22.89
N ARG A 111 22.82 -7.27 23.62
CA ARG A 111 22.85 -5.87 23.16
C ARG A 111 23.56 -5.88 21.81
N ALA A 112 22.82 -5.64 20.73
CA ALA A 112 23.44 -5.45 19.42
C ALA A 112 24.58 -4.45 19.61
N PRO A 113 25.81 -4.75 19.17
CA PRO A 113 26.93 -3.84 19.37
C PRO A 113 26.51 -2.49 18.81
N ALA A 114 26.76 -1.38 19.51
CA ALA A 114 26.31 -0.03 19.11
C ALA A 114 26.69 0.33 17.65
N ARG A 115 27.68 -0.37 17.09
CA ARG A 115 28.16 -0.29 15.72
C ARG A 115 27.24 -0.96 14.66
N ALA A 116 26.25 -1.74 15.07
CA ALA A 116 25.26 -2.40 14.22
C ALA A 116 23.96 -1.61 14.04
N LEU A 117 23.77 -0.51 14.77
CA LEU A 117 22.68 0.44 14.50
C LEU A 117 22.97 1.13 13.17
N ARG A 118 22.15 0.83 12.16
CA ARG A 118 22.21 1.52 10.87
C ARG A 118 21.78 2.96 11.10
N ARG A 119 22.70 3.91 10.87
CA ARG A 119 22.35 5.32 10.93
C ARG A 119 21.33 5.62 9.82
N PRO A 120 20.22 6.30 10.14
CA PRO A 120 19.31 6.74 9.10
C PRO A 120 20.05 7.71 8.18
N ARG A 121 19.80 7.60 6.88
CA ARG A 121 20.14 8.64 5.91
C ARG A 121 18.98 9.60 5.84
N PHE A 122 19.29 10.89 5.81
CA PHE A 122 18.30 11.92 5.57
C PHE A 122 18.24 12.26 4.09
N VAL A 123 17.03 12.33 3.54
CA VAL A 123 16.78 12.75 2.15
C VAL A 123 15.88 13.97 2.18
N ASP A 124 16.26 15.00 1.44
CA ASP A 124 15.50 16.26 1.38
C ASP A 124 14.14 16.02 0.70
N LEU A 125 13.08 16.58 1.28
CA LEU A 125 11.73 16.56 0.74
C LEU A 125 11.36 17.93 0.18
N ALA A 126 11.35 18.95 1.03
CA ALA A 126 10.89 20.31 0.70
C ALA A 126 11.56 21.34 1.62
N ARG A 127 11.39 22.63 1.33
CA ARG A 127 11.76 23.68 2.29
C ARG A 127 10.59 23.92 3.25
N LEU A 128 10.92 24.32 4.48
CA LEU A 128 9.91 24.64 5.50
C LEU A 128 8.97 25.75 5.04
N GLU A 129 9.48 26.73 4.30
CA GLU A 129 8.72 27.84 3.75
C GLU A 129 7.72 27.43 2.65
N ASP A 130 7.95 26.28 1.99
CA ASP A 130 7.05 25.73 0.97
C ASP A 130 5.82 25.06 1.59
N VAL A 131 5.85 24.79 2.90
CA VAL A 131 4.75 24.19 3.67
C VAL A 131 4.38 25.10 4.85
N PRO A 132 3.69 26.24 4.61
CA PRO A 132 3.29 27.14 5.69
C PRO A 132 2.41 26.47 6.75
N PRO A 133 2.34 27.01 7.98
CA PRO A 133 1.43 26.50 9.00
C PRO A 133 -0.01 26.38 8.52
N GLY A 134 -0.60 25.20 8.72
CA GLY A 134 -1.97 24.91 8.29
C GLY A 134 -2.10 24.31 6.90
N THR A 135 -0.98 24.08 6.18
CA THR A 135 -0.99 23.46 4.85
C THR A 135 -0.39 22.06 4.88
N MET A 136 -0.62 21.33 3.78
CA MET A 136 0.06 20.08 3.49
C MET A 136 0.49 20.04 2.03
N THR A 137 1.47 19.19 1.70
CA THR A 137 1.92 18.96 0.33
C THR A 137 2.37 17.52 0.15
N GLY A 138 2.17 16.98 -1.06
CA GLY A 138 2.69 15.67 -1.47
C GLY A 138 4.05 15.83 -2.12
N VAL A 139 5.03 15.02 -1.71
CA VAL A 139 6.41 15.05 -2.20
C VAL A 139 6.89 13.63 -2.44
N GLU A 140 7.65 13.41 -3.52
CA GLU A 140 8.32 12.15 -3.76
C GLU A 140 9.83 12.26 -3.54
N ALA A 141 10.41 11.32 -2.79
CA ALA A 141 11.84 11.18 -2.67
C ALA A 141 12.24 9.71 -2.77
N GLU A 142 13.11 9.40 -3.73
CA GLU A 142 13.63 8.06 -4.00
C GLU A 142 12.55 6.96 -4.10
N GLY A 143 11.46 7.28 -4.81
CA GLY A 143 10.34 6.36 -5.05
C GLY A 143 9.39 6.20 -3.86
N VAL A 144 9.55 7.00 -2.80
CA VAL A 144 8.61 7.07 -1.68
C VAL A 144 7.82 8.37 -1.77
N ARG A 145 6.51 8.26 -1.98
CA ARG A 145 5.58 9.40 -1.88
C ARG A 145 5.18 9.65 -0.43
N VAL A 146 5.34 10.89 0.00
CA VAL A 146 5.16 11.36 1.37
C VAL A 146 4.27 12.60 1.37
N LEU A 147 3.26 12.59 2.23
CA LEU A 147 2.48 13.79 2.55
C LEU A 147 3.16 14.46 3.73
N VAL A 148 3.60 15.70 3.53
CA VAL A 148 4.18 16.56 4.55
C VAL A 148 3.10 17.56 4.99
N ALA A 149 2.78 17.58 6.28
CA ALA A 149 1.76 18.43 6.86
C ALA A 149 2.36 19.34 7.94
N ASN A 150 1.98 20.62 7.93
CA ASN A 150 2.39 21.57 8.94
C ASN A 150 1.23 21.86 9.91
N VAL A 151 1.31 21.29 11.10
CA VAL A 151 0.32 21.48 12.17
C VAL A 151 0.85 22.52 13.15
N ALA A 152 0.35 23.75 13.04
CA ALA A 152 0.71 24.86 13.95
C ALA A 152 2.23 25.14 14.07
N GLY A 153 2.99 24.93 12.98
CA GLY A 153 4.44 25.14 12.92
C GLY A 153 5.26 23.86 13.11
N GLU A 154 4.64 22.76 13.51
CA GLU A 154 5.28 21.46 13.65
C GLU A 154 5.03 20.59 12.41
N ILE A 155 6.10 19.98 11.89
CA ILE A 155 6.05 19.18 10.67
C ILE A 155 5.82 17.71 11.00
N PHE A 156 4.77 17.17 10.39
CA PHE A 156 4.42 15.76 10.41
C PHE A 156 4.47 15.20 9.00
N ALA A 157 4.72 13.90 8.88
CA ALA A 157 4.74 13.24 7.59
C ALA A 157 4.17 11.83 7.66
N VAL A 158 3.45 11.45 6.62
CA VAL A 158 2.87 10.12 6.42
C VAL A 158 3.14 9.67 4.99
N ARG A 159 3.05 8.36 4.71
CA ARG A 159 2.97 7.91 3.31
C ARG A 159 1.75 8.55 2.64
N ASP A 160 1.95 9.02 1.42
CA ASP A 160 0.91 9.70 0.65
C ASP A 160 -0.03 8.71 -0.04
N SER A 161 -0.70 7.89 0.76
CA SER A 161 -1.60 6.84 0.30
C SER A 161 -2.66 6.57 1.36
N CYS A 162 -3.93 6.58 0.97
CA CYS A 162 -5.02 6.14 1.84
C CYS A 162 -4.95 4.61 2.04
N PRO A 163 -5.14 4.07 3.25
CA PRO A 163 -5.15 2.62 3.44
C PRO A 163 -6.27 1.90 2.67
N ALA A 164 -7.36 2.61 2.33
CA ALA A 164 -8.50 2.07 1.60
C ALA A 164 -8.36 2.17 0.06
N GLY A 165 -7.31 2.81 -0.48
CA GLY A 165 -7.19 2.99 -1.92
C GLY A 165 -5.86 3.60 -2.40
N VAL A 166 -5.70 3.73 -3.71
CA VAL A 166 -4.41 4.11 -4.33
C VAL A 166 -4.21 5.63 -4.51
N VAL A 167 -5.18 6.44 -4.09
CA VAL A 167 -5.17 7.90 -4.32
C VAL A 167 -4.31 8.61 -3.26
N PRO A 168 -3.47 9.58 -3.67
CA PRO A 168 -2.72 10.42 -2.74
C PRO A 168 -3.62 11.16 -1.75
N LEU A 169 -3.25 11.14 -0.47
CA LEU A 169 -3.93 11.93 0.56
C LEU A 169 -3.66 13.43 0.39
N SER A 170 -2.59 13.80 -0.31
CA SER A 170 -2.22 15.20 -0.57
C SER A 170 -3.21 15.91 -1.48
N LEU A 171 -4.05 15.16 -2.20
CA LEU A 171 -5.17 15.67 -3.00
C LEU A 171 -6.44 15.88 -2.17
N GLY A 172 -6.42 15.46 -0.89
CA GLY A 172 -7.51 15.58 0.05
C GLY A 172 -7.68 16.96 0.65
N ALA A 173 -8.66 17.06 1.55
CA ALA A 173 -8.84 18.24 2.38
C ALA A 173 -7.97 18.14 3.64
N PHE A 174 -7.46 19.28 4.11
CA PHE A 174 -6.68 19.34 5.35
C PHE A 174 -7.29 20.35 6.31
N THR A 175 -7.73 19.87 7.46
CA THR A 175 -8.12 20.68 8.61
C THR A 175 -7.22 20.25 9.77
N PRO A 176 -6.04 20.89 9.95
CA PRO A 176 -5.01 20.42 10.86
C PRO A 176 -5.56 20.09 12.25
N PRO A 177 -5.20 18.94 12.85
CA PRO A 177 -4.22 17.94 12.39
C PRO A 177 -4.80 16.86 11.46
N VAL A 178 -6.03 17.05 10.97
CA VAL A 178 -6.78 16.01 10.27
C VAL A 178 -6.67 16.18 8.76
N VAL A 179 -6.22 15.12 8.08
CA VAL A 179 -6.34 14.98 6.62
C VAL A 179 -7.54 14.10 6.31
N VAL A 180 -8.31 14.47 5.29
CA VAL A 180 -9.48 13.74 4.83
C VAL A 180 -9.19 13.21 3.44
N CYS A 181 -9.33 11.89 3.27
CA CYS A 181 -9.18 11.24 1.97
C CYS A 181 -10.15 11.89 0.96
N PRO A 182 -9.70 12.31 -0.23
CA PRO A 182 -10.56 12.97 -1.21
C PRO A 182 -11.67 12.07 -1.77
N TRP A 183 -11.64 10.76 -1.47
CA TRP A 183 -12.46 9.78 -2.16
C TRP A 183 -13.59 9.22 -1.30
N HIS A 184 -13.25 8.53 -0.21
CA HIS A 184 -14.25 7.95 0.70
C HIS A 184 -14.35 8.71 2.02
N ASN A 185 -13.71 9.89 2.10
CA ASN A 185 -13.78 10.81 3.22
C ASN A 185 -13.30 10.25 4.57
N GLU A 186 -12.49 9.18 4.58
CA GLU A 186 -11.87 8.75 5.83
C GLU A 186 -10.95 9.86 6.34
N ALA A 187 -11.10 10.17 7.62
CA ALA A 187 -10.36 11.23 8.28
C ALA A 187 -9.25 10.63 9.14
N PHE A 188 -8.03 11.17 9.05
CA PHE A 188 -6.87 10.67 9.78
C PHE A 188 -6.11 11.80 10.46
N ASP A 189 -5.67 11.56 11.69
CA ASP A 189 -4.74 12.47 12.39
C ASP A 189 -3.31 12.22 11.90
N VAL A 190 -2.72 13.18 11.18
CA VAL A 190 -1.38 13.04 10.56
C VAL A 190 -0.25 12.83 11.57
N ARG A 191 -0.47 13.11 12.85
CA ARG A 191 0.54 12.96 13.91
C ARG A 191 0.65 11.51 14.36
N THR A 192 -0.47 10.80 14.36
CA THR A 192 -0.57 9.43 14.90
C THR A 192 -0.87 8.40 13.82
N GLY A 193 -1.33 8.85 12.65
CA GLY A 193 -1.86 8.02 11.56
C GLY A 193 -3.25 7.44 11.83
N LYS A 194 -3.79 7.56 13.05
CA LYS A 194 -5.07 6.93 13.41
C LYS A 194 -6.26 7.63 12.76
N ARG A 195 -7.34 6.88 12.61
CA ARG A 195 -8.65 7.42 12.24
C ARG A 195 -9.11 8.49 13.24
N ALA A 196 -9.64 9.58 12.69
CA ALA A 196 -10.12 10.76 13.41
C ALA A 196 -11.63 10.98 13.25
N ASP A 197 -12.29 10.13 12.46
CA ASP A 197 -13.75 10.11 12.24
C ASP A 197 -14.52 9.26 13.25
N GLY A 198 -13.84 8.65 14.23
CA GLY A 198 -14.45 7.84 15.28
C GLY A 198 -14.68 6.38 14.90
N GLU A 199 -14.32 5.99 13.68
CA GLU A 199 -14.35 4.61 13.21
C GLU A 199 -13.03 3.88 13.53
N ASP A 200 -13.11 2.56 13.64
CA ASP A 200 -11.93 1.70 13.68
C ASP A 200 -11.43 1.39 12.25
N GLY A 201 -10.16 1.01 12.11
CA GLY A 201 -9.62 0.62 10.82
C GLY A 201 -8.11 0.77 10.68
N PRO A 202 -7.57 0.51 9.48
CA PRO A 202 -6.16 0.69 9.20
C PRO A 202 -5.74 2.16 9.40
N SER A 203 -4.53 2.35 9.91
CA SER A 203 -3.92 3.67 10.16
C SER A 203 -2.97 4.05 9.03
N LEU A 204 -2.67 5.35 8.90
CA LEU A 204 -1.62 5.83 8.03
C LEU A 204 -0.25 5.41 8.54
N ASP A 205 0.67 5.19 7.59
CA ASP A 205 2.07 4.91 7.90
C ASP A 205 2.81 6.23 8.15
N VAL A 206 3.01 6.57 9.43
CA VAL A 206 3.70 7.79 9.87
C VAL A 206 5.21 7.62 9.64
N VAL A 207 5.81 8.54 8.89
CA VAL A 207 7.23 8.46 8.54
C VAL A 207 8.05 9.52 9.27
N PRO A 208 9.27 9.17 9.74
CA PRO A 208 10.09 10.08 10.52
C PRO A 208 10.67 11.19 9.65
N VAL A 209 10.43 12.44 10.05
CA VAL A 209 10.98 13.65 9.42
C VAL A 209 11.77 14.50 10.40
N SER A 210 12.72 15.28 9.88
CA SER A 210 13.52 16.24 10.64
C SER A 210 13.61 17.55 9.87
N VAL A 211 13.50 18.67 10.58
CA VAL A 211 13.73 20.00 10.02
C VAL A 211 15.12 20.47 10.46
N GLN A 212 16.01 20.72 9.49
CA GLN A 212 17.37 21.22 9.73
C GLN A 212 17.69 22.31 8.72
N ASP A 213 18.18 23.47 9.19
CA ASP A 213 18.56 24.60 8.34
C ASP A 213 17.46 25.02 7.34
N GLY A 214 16.19 24.89 7.74
CA GLY A 214 15.02 25.20 6.89
C GLY A 214 14.64 24.13 5.86
N ALA A 215 15.35 23.00 5.82
CA ALA A 215 15.01 21.86 4.97
C ALA A 215 14.24 20.80 5.77
N ILE A 216 13.14 20.31 5.20
CA ILE A 216 12.39 19.15 5.69
C ILE A 216 13.03 17.90 5.08
N ARG A 217 13.43 16.96 5.93
CA ARG A 217 14.15 15.74 5.53
C ARG A 217 13.47 14.49 6.03
N LEU A 218 13.33 13.50 5.17
CA LEU A 218 12.88 12.15 5.51
C LEU A 218 14.04 11.32 6.06
N ALA A 219 13.87 10.70 7.23
CA ALA A 219 14.82 9.74 7.76
C ALA A 219 14.55 8.35 7.16
N MET A 220 15.42 7.91 6.25
CA MET A 220 15.34 6.59 5.64
C MET A 220 16.35 5.63 6.26
N THR A 221 15.89 4.43 6.59
CA THR A 221 16.80 3.35 7.00
C THR A 221 17.53 2.84 5.76
N ALA A 222 18.87 2.89 5.76
CA ALA A 222 19.66 2.35 4.66
C ALA A 222 19.46 0.83 4.56
N ILE A 223 18.71 0.38 3.54
CA ILE A 223 18.67 -1.02 3.16
C ILE A 223 20.07 -1.35 2.63
N ALA A 224 20.79 -2.29 3.27
CA ALA A 224 22.02 -2.78 2.66
C ALA A 224 21.59 -3.44 1.36
N LYS A 225 22.21 -3.08 0.24
CA LYS A 225 22.19 -3.95 -0.94
C LYS A 225 22.59 -5.34 -0.43
N GLY A 226 21.63 -6.25 -0.38
CA GLY A 226 21.91 -7.62 0.00
C GLY A 226 22.93 -8.12 -1.00
N ASN A 227 24.12 -8.47 -0.52
CA ASN A 227 25.03 -9.28 -1.31
C ASN A 227 24.22 -10.51 -1.71
N GLY A 228 23.96 -10.67 -3.00
CA GLY A 228 23.15 -11.76 -3.54
C GLY A 228 23.70 -13.10 -3.06
N SER A 229 23.09 -13.64 -2.02
CA SER A 229 23.10 -15.07 -1.78
C SER A 229 21.80 -15.59 -2.37
N GLY A 230 21.79 -15.66 -3.70
CA GLY A 230 20.81 -16.47 -4.40
C GLY A 230 20.91 -17.88 -3.85
N ARG A 231 19.93 -18.26 -3.03
CA ARG A 231 19.72 -19.68 -2.72
C ARG A 231 19.26 -20.32 -4.03
N PRO A 232 19.97 -21.34 -4.55
CA PRO A 232 19.60 -21.93 -5.82
C PRO A 232 18.20 -22.53 -5.68
N VAL A 233 17.29 -22.09 -6.53
CA VAL A 233 15.97 -22.72 -6.70
C VAL A 233 16.22 -24.09 -7.32
N PRO A 234 15.80 -25.20 -6.69
CA PRO A 234 15.91 -26.51 -7.32
C PRO A 234 14.98 -26.53 -8.54
N ARG A 235 15.55 -26.82 -9.71
CA ARG A 235 14.77 -27.05 -10.93
C ARG A 235 14.07 -28.42 -10.85
N PRO A 236 12.83 -28.56 -11.31
CA PRO A 236 12.38 -29.80 -11.94
C PRO A 236 13.06 -29.99 -13.31
#